data_AF-A0A968JFB6-F1
#
_entry.id   AF-A0A968JFB6-F1
#
_cell.length_a   1.000
_cell.length_b   1.000
_cell.length_c   1.000
_cell.angle_alpha   90.00
_cell.angle_beta   90.00
_cell.angle_gamma   90.00
#
_symmetry.space_group_name_H-M   'P 1'
#
loop_
_entity.id
_entity.type
_entity.pdbx_description
1 polymer ?
#
loop_
_entity_poly.entity_id
_entity_poly.type
_entity_poly.pdbx_seq_one_letter_code
_entity_poly.pdbx_strand_id
1 'polypeptide(L)'
;MQSQRSGQEPAAPIRTTRPQQSPRSAAPIEPRFRAGDRIVCVPYGEGVVQSSRIVDEQELITVRFAEHGIIEVNPSVNSVRRIEQPSRPGDEEGGQHEIPW
;
A
#
# COMPACT_ATOMS: atom_id res chain seq x y z
N MET A 1 -50.64 60.61 8.32
CA MET A 1 -49.58 60.49 7.31
C MET A 1 -48.50 59.59 7.88
N GLN A 2 -48.55 58.30 7.55
CA GLN A 2 -47.64 57.28 8.07
C GLN A 2 -46.55 57.02 7.02
N SER A 3 -45.33 57.49 7.26
CA SER A 3 -44.18 57.23 6.39
C SER A 3 -43.51 55.94 6.84
N GLN A 4 -43.76 54.85 6.09
CA GLN A 4 -43.18 53.53 6.33
C GLN A 4 -41.71 53.56 5.91
N ARG A 5 -40.82 53.42 6.89
CA ARG A 5 -39.37 53.37 6.71
C ARG A 5 -38.98 51.97 6.26
N SER A 6 -38.37 51.90 5.08
CA SER A 6 -37.60 50.78 4.57
C SER A 6 -36.65 50.21 5.63
N GLY A 7 -36.73 48.91 5.85
CA GLY A 7 -35.79 48.12 6.62
C GLY A 7 -35.68 46.74 5.99
N GLN A 8 -35.27 46.70 4.71
CA GLN A 8 -34.97 45.45 4.04
C GLN A 8 -33.63 44.94 4.60
N GLU A 9 -33.71 43.85 5.35
CA GLU A 9 -32.60 43.12 5.96
C GLU A 9 -31.57 42.72 4.88
N PRO A 10 -30.27 42.98 5.06
CA PRO A 10 -29.26 42.35 4.21
C PRO A 10 -29.17 40.87 4.60
N ALA A 11 -29.77 40.01 3.77
CA ALA A 11 -29.58 38.57 3.83
C ALA A 11 -28.08 38.26 3.77
N ALA A 12 -27.55 37.74 4.88
CA ALA A 12 -26.19 37.25 4.95
C ALA A 12 -25.99 36.16 3.89
N PRO A 13 -24.90 36.19 3.10
CA PRO A 13 -24.59 35.09 2.20
C PRO A 13 -24.30 33.86 3.04
N ILE A 14 -25.17 32.85 2.92
CA ILE A 14 -24.98 31.53 3.48
C ILE A 14 -23.66 31.01 2.91
N ARG A 15 -22.61 31.05 3.73
CA ARG A 15 -21.34 30.40 3.42
C ARG A 15 -21.64 28.92 3.33
N THR A 16 -21.78 28.43 2.10
CA THR A 16 -21.80 26.99 1.83
C THR A 16 -20.48 26.45 2.35
N THR A 17 -20.52 25.87 3.55
CA THR A 17 -19.42 25.10 4.11
C THR A 17 -19.26 23.89 3.20
N ARG A 18 -18.40 24.04 2.18
CA ARG A 18 -17.88 22.91 1.43
C ARG A 18 -17.37 21.93 2.48
N PRO A 19 -17.87 20.68 2.55
CA PRO A 19 -17.38 19.71 3.51
C PRO A 19 -15.87 19.62 3.25
N GLN A 20 -15.12 20.16 4.21
CA GLN A 20 -13.68 20.01 4.26
C GLN A 20 -13.51 18.51 4.48
N GLN A 21 -13.29 17.78 3.38
CA GLN A 21 -12.85 16.40 3.44
C GLN A 21 -11.56 16.47 4.26
N SER A 22 -11.67 16.09 5.53
CA SER A 22 -10.53 15.83 6.37
C SER A 22 -9.57 14.98 5.52
N PRO A 23 -8.26 15.28 5.46
CA PRO A 23 -7.31 14.35 4.90
C PRO A 23 -7.55 13.05 5.66
N ARG A 24 -8.16 12.09 4.96
CA ARG A 24 -8.42 10.76 5.50
C ARG A 24 -7.03 10.31 5.91
N SER A 25 -6.75 10.26 7.21
CA SER A 25 -5.44 9.86 7.72
C SER A 25 -5.04 8.64 6.92
N ALA A 26 -4.10 8.81 5.99
CA ALA A 26 -3.62 7.73 5.17
C ALA A 26 -2.97 6.82 6.19
N ALA A 27 -3.68 5.74 6.55
CA ALA A 27 -3.11 4.72 7.40
C ALA A 27 -1.75 4.39 6.78
N PRO A 28 -0.65 4.36 7.56
CA PRO A 28 0.67 4.09 7.00
C PRO A 28 0.56 2.85 6.14
N ILE A 29 0.75 3.03 4.83
CA ILE A 29 0.64 1.94 3.86
C ILE A 29 1.85 1.08 4.12
N GLU A 30 1.65 0.01 4.88
CA GLU A 30 2.70 -0.95 5.13
C GLU A 30 2.99 -1.68 3.81
N PRO A 31 4.26 -1.74 3.37
CA PRO A 31 4.59 -2.39 2.11
C PRO A 31 4.17 -3.85 2.15
N ARG A 32 3.40 -4.28 1.14
CA ARG A 32 2.88 -5.63 0.99
C ARG A 32 3.99 -6.61 0.58
N PHE A 33 5.05 -6.09 -0.03
CA PHE A 33 6.19 -6.85 -0.50
C PHE A 33 7.49 -6.35 0.13
N ARG A 34 8.38 -7.28 0.47
CA ARG A 34 9.70 -6.98 1.02
C ARG A 34 10.79 -7.43 0.07
N ALA A 35 11.98 -6.83 0.19
CA ALA A 35 13.15 -7.29 -0.53
C ALA A 35 13.41 -8.78 -0.20
N GLY A 36 13.66 -9.60 -1.22
CA GLY A 36 13.81 -11.05 -1.12
C GLY A 36 12.53 -11.84 -1.35
N ASP A 37 11.35 -11.21 -1.32
CA ASP A 37 10.11 -11.91 -1.66
C ASP A 37 10.12 -12.37 -3.12
N ARG A 38 9.69 -13.61 -3.33
CA ARG A 38 9.39 -14.10 -4.67
C ARG A 38 7.94 -13.77 -5.01
N ILE A 39 7.74 -13.26 -6.21
CA ILE A 39 6.44 -12.84 -6.71
C ILE A 39 6.25 -13.34 -8.13
N VAL A 40 5.00 -13.50 -8.55
CA VAL A 40 4.61 -13.65 -9.95
C VAL A 40 3.83 -12.41 -10.37
N CYS A 41 4.24 -11.78 -11.48
CA CYS A 41 3.62 -10.58 -12.04
C CYS A 41 3.24 -10.86 -13.49
N VAL A 42 1.99 -10.65 -13.87
CA VAL A 42 1.57 -10.73 -15.28
C VAL A 42 1.84 -9.38 -15.96
N PRO A 43 2.43 -9.32 -17.16
CA PRO A 43 2.82 -10.42 -18.05
C PRO A 43 4.25 -10.97 -17.86
N TYR A 44 5.03 -10.43 -16.92
CA TYR A 44 6.47 -10.67 -16.78
C TYR A 44 6.89 -12.03 -16.18
N GLY A 45 5.96 -12.77 -15.58
CA GLY A 45 6.24 -14.06 -14.94
C GLY A 45 6.80 -13.91 -13.52
N GLU A 46 7.71 -14.82 -13.15
CA GLU A 46 8.28 -14.90 -11.81
C GLU A 46 9.48 -13.96 -11.63
N GLY A 47 9.54 -13.29 -10.47
CA GLY A 47 10.61 -12.38 -10.13
C GLY A 47 10.89 -12.31 -8.63
N VAL A 48 12.03 -11.74 -8.29
CA VAL A 48 12.45 -11.49 -6.91
C VAL A 48 12.41 -9.99 -6.64
N VAL A 49 11.72 -9.59 -5.58
CA VAL A 49 11.68 -8.19 -5.15
C VAL A 49 13.07 -7.79 -4.65
N GLN A 50 13.67 -6.78 -5.26
CA GLN A 50 14.94 -6.19 -4.83
C GLN A 50 14.72 -5.12 -3.77
N SER A 51 13.65 -4.33 -3.89
CA SER A 51 13.32 -3.23 -2.97
C SER A 51 11.84 -2.86 -3.11
N SER A 52 11.26 -2.33 -2.05
CA SER A 52 9.91 -1.76 -2.06
C SER A 52 9.92 -0.36 -1.46
N ARG A 53 9.14 0.55 -2.02
CA ARG A 53 8.98 1.92 -1.54
C ARG A 53 7.55 2.39 -1.78
N ILE A 54 7.08 3.31 -0.94
CA ILE A 54 5.80 3.99 -1.16
C ILE A 54 6.08 5.35 -1.78
N VAL A 55 5.50 5.63 -2.95
CA VAL A 55 5.59 6.90 -3.68
C VAL A 55 4.17 7.35 -4.01
N ASP A 56 3.80 8.56 -3.62
CA ASP A 56 2.48 9.13 -3.91
C ASP A 56 1.31 8.23 -3.44
N GLU A 57 1.41 7.69 -2.21
CA GLU A 57 0.43 6.74 -1.65
C GLU A 57 0.31 5.40 -2.42
N GLN A 58 1.21 5.16 -3.39
CA GLN A 58 1.27 3.90 -4.14
C GLN A 58 2.52 3.11 -3.76
N GLU A 59 2.38 1.81 -3.60
CA GLU A 59 3.53 0.93 -3.48
C GLU A 59 4.19 0.76 -4.85
N LEU A 60 5.51 0.96 -4.91
CA LEU A 60 6.38 0.68 -6.03
C LEU A 60 7.41 -0.36 -5.59
N ILE A 61 7.46 -1.49 -6.29
CA ILE A 61 8.44 -2.55 -6.03
C ILE A 61 9.40 -2.65 -7.20
N THR A 62 10.69 -2.73 -6.93
CA THR A 62 11.69 -3.09 -7.92
C THR A 62 11.82 -4.60 -7.92
N VAL A 63 11.55 -5.24 -9.05
CA VAL A 63 11.59 -6.70 -9.19
C VAL A 63 12.62 -7.08 -10.24
N ARG A 64 13.46 -8.07 -9.92
CA ARG A 64 14.34 -8.72 -10.88
C ARG A 64 13.64 -9.97 -11.43
N PHE A 65 13.23 -9.89 -12.69
CA PHE A 65 12.73 -10.99 -13.49
C PHE A 65 13.90 -11.69 -14.21
N ALA A 66 13.83 -13.02 -14.35
CA ALA A 66 14.90 -13.78 -15.01
C ALA A 66 15.02 -13.44 -16.50
N GLU A 67 13.88 -13.31 -17.18
CA GLU A 67 13.84 -13.06 -18.63
C GLU A 67 13.94 -11.57 -18.99
N HIS A 68 13.43 -10.68 -18.13
CA HIS A 68 13.31 -9.25 -18.43
C HIS A 68 14.29 -8.35 -17.66
N GLY A 69 15.05 -8.88 -16.71
CA GLY A 69 15.94 -8.08 -15.87
C GLY A 69 15.20 -7.30 -14.79
N ILE A 70 15.66 -6.08 -14.48
CA ILE A 70 15.13 -5.29 -13.36
C ILE A 70 14.03 -4.36 -13.87
N ILE A 71 12.82 -4.49 -13.32
CA ILE A 71 11.64 -3.70 -13.68
C ILE A 71 11.00 -3.12 -12.41
N GLU A 72 10.57 -1.86 -12.48
CA GLU A 72 9.72 -1.26 -11.45
C GLU A 72 8.25 -1.59 -11.72
N VAL A 73 7.59 -2.20 -10.74
CA VAL A 73 6.22 -2.69 -10.82
C VAL A 73 5.38 -2.01 -9.75
N ASN A 74 4.21 -1.53 -10.14
CA ASN A 74 3.20 -1.02 -9.21
C ASN A 74 2.15 -2.13 -8.97
N PRO A 75 2.12 -2.78 -7.81
CA PRO A 75 1.14 -3.83 -7.48
C PRO A 75 -0.31 -3.35 -7.38
N SER A 76 -0.57 -2.04 -7.40
CA SER A 76 -1.93 -1.49 -7.53
C SER A 76 -2.44 -1.51 -8.97
N VAL A 77 -1.53 -1.55 -9.97
CA VAL A 77 -1.87 -1.58 -11.41
C VAL A 77 -1.67 -2.97 -11.99
N ASN A 78 -0.59 -3.65 -11.58
CA ASN A 78 -0.24 -4.97 -12.08
C ASN A 78 -0.76 -6.06 -11.14
N SER A 79 -1.20 -7.18 -11.73
CA SER A 79 -1.56 -8.38 -10.97
C SER A 79 -0.30 -9.05 -10.44
N VAL A 80 0.09 -8.67 -9.22
CA VAL A 80 1.24 -9.22 -8.50
C VAL A 80 0.74 -10.15 -7.39
N ARG A 81 1.28 -11.38 -7.35
CA ARG A 81 1.03 -12.33 -6.27
C ARG A 81 2.35 -12.76 -5.65
N ARG A 82 2.42 -12.76 -4.32
CA ARG A 82 3.54 -13.34 -3.59
C ARG A 82 3.43 -14.86 -3.67
N ILE A 83 4.53 -15.51 -4.01
CA ILE A 83 4.66 -16.98 -3.93
C ILE A 83 5.37 -17.27 -2.63
N GLU A 84 4.63 -17.88 -1.70
CA GLU A 84 5.19 -18.34 -0.43
C GLU A 84 6.31 -19.33 -0.75
N GLN A 85 7.55 -18.96 -0.43
CA GLN A 85 8.59 -19.97 -0.35
C GLN A 85 8.24 -20.86 0.84
N PRO A 86 8.41 -22.19 0.76
CA PRO A 86 8.34 -23.01 1.94
C PRO A 86 9.35 -22.43 2.92
N SER A 87 8.86 -21.81 4.01
CA SER A 87 9.67 -21.58 5.20
C SER A 87 10.36 -22.90 5.45
N ARG A 88 11.69 -22.97 5.35
CA ARG A 88 12.39 -24.21 5.66
C ARG A 88 11.91 -24.59 7.07
N PRO A 89 11.22 -25.74 7.25
CA PRO A 89 10.94 -26.21 8.60
C PRO A 89 12.30 -26.64 9.16
N GLY A 90 12.98 -25.70 9.80
CA GLY A 90 14.37 -25.83 10.23
C GLY A 90 14.65 -25.21 11.61
N ASP A 91 13.62 -24.70 12.28
CA ASP A 91 13.65 -24.36 13.69
C ASP A 91 13.16 -25.56 14.53
N GLU A 92 13.64 -26.78 14.23
CA GLU A 92 13.48 -27.97 15.07
C GLU A 92 14.86 -28.58 15.43
N GLU A 93 15.85 -27.74 15.75
CA GLU A 93 17.10 -28.19 16.36
C GLU A 93 17.17 -27.76 17.83
N GLY A 94 16.46 -28.52 18.67
CA GLY A 94 16.58 -28.53 20.13
C GLY A 94 16.76 -29.97 20.58
N GLY A 95 17.97 -30.50 20.38
CA GLY A 95 18.31 -31.91 20.56
C GLY A 95 18.16 -32.43 21.99
N GLN A 96 17.82 -33.72 22.08
CA GLN A 96 18.38 -34.67 23.05
C GLN A 96 17.91 -36.08 22.69
N HIS A 97 18.59 -36.64 21.69
CA HIS A 97 18.67 -38.09 21.50
C HIS A 97 19.70 -38.61 22.51
N GLU A 98 19.30 -38.73 23.78
CA GLU A 98 20.09 -39.49 24.76
C GLU A 98 19.58 -40.93 24.80
N ILE A 99 20.28 -41.79 24.07
CA ILE A 99 20.33 -43.22 24.36
C ILE A 99 21.81 -43.61 24.35
N PRO A 100 22.43 -43.77 25.53
CA PRO A 100 23.05 -45.07 25.85
C PRO A 100 22.96 -45.40 27.36
N TRP A 101 22.84 -46.63 27.87
CA TRP A 101 23.22 -47.99 27.44
C TRP A 101 22.16 -49.01 27.85
#